data_AF-A0A3C1A898-F1
#
_entry.id   AF-A0A3C1A898-F1
#
_cell.length_a   1.000
_cell.length_b   1.000
_cell.length_c   1.000
_cell.angle_alpha   90.00
_cell.angle_beta   90.00
_cell.angle_gamma   90.00
#
_symmetry.space_group_name_H-M   'P 1'
#
loop_
_entity.id
_entity.type
_entity.pdbx_description
1 polymer ?
#
loop_
_entity_poly.entity_id
_entity_poly.type
_entity_poly.pdbx_seq_one_letter_code
_entity_poly.pdbx_strand_id
1 'polypeptide(L)'
;MKPNRFILPFIFLLFIYLFPFHALSQISLGSSQIIIDYNNPKEYEIGGITVTGVQYLDPSVLTMLTGLKIGDKIKVPGEEITLAIQKLWKQGLFDNVRIIAQRIEGDLIFLEIQLVERPRMSKFTFTGIKKGEADDLRDKLKLASGEVVTQSSLVRAEETIKKYFTDKGYLNVNVNIQQIRDTARLNNVILKFDIDKKQKVKINEIIIHGNNQVKTSTIKNALKETKEKSSFRPLGGLDNLVWNTVKSAAKLDMAGLTDNFIDYYYTNLKLRIFKSSKFIRDNFETDKENILNKYNELGFRDAEIVKDSIYFVDNNNLNIELWINEGHKYYFRNITWVGNTKYSAEVLNAYLKINKGDVYNPELLQTNLSYNPNGFDVSSLYLDDGYLFFNIQPVEVNVENDSIDLEIRIYEGKQATLNKVTVKGNDRTSDHVIIRELYTKPGQLFSRNDIIRTQRELAQLRYFNPETLGVDFTPNPEDGTVDLEYTVEETSSDQIELSAGWGYGRLVGTLGLSFNNFSIKRIFDKNAWKPIPSGDGQKLSL
;
A
#
# COMPACT_ATOMS: atom_id res chain seq x y z
N MET A 1 59.55 -83.40 -29.86
CA MET A 1 60.80 -83.45 -30.63
C MET A 1 61.40 -82.05 -30.72
N LYS A 2 62.59 -81.81 -30.16
CA LYS A 2 63.53 -80.76 -30.65
C LYS A 2 64.36 -81.40 -31.78
N PRO A 3 64.80 -80.71 -32.85
CA PRO A 3 65.89 -79.70 -32.82
C PRO A 3 65.62 -78.44 -33.70
N ASN A 4 66.17 -77.25 -33.38
CA ASN A 4 67.38 -76.58 -33.93
C ASN A 4 67.37 -76.40 -35.48
N ARG A 5 67.73 -75.27 -36.12
CA ARG A 5 68.80 -74.29 -35.83
C ARG A 5 68.72 -73.10 -36.85
N PHE A 6 68.97 -71.87 -36.37
CA PHE A 6 69.81 -70.80 -36.94
C PHE A 6 69.86 -70.50 -38.47
N ILE A 7 69.61 -69.23 -38.87
CA ILE A 7 70.61 -68.22 -39.32
C ILE A 7 69.90 -66.87 -39.65
N LEU A 8 70.49 -65.78 -39.14
CA LEU A 8 70.29 -64.31 -39.28
C LEU A 8 70.28 -63.76 -40.75
N PRO A 9 70.22 -62.43 -41.04
CA PRO A 9 69.65 -61.25 -40.34
C PRO A 9 69.01 -60.18 -41.29
N PHE A 10 68.53 -59.05 -40.71
CA PHE A 10 68.59 -57.68 -41.26
C PHE A 10 68.10 -57.45 -42.72
N ILE A 11 66.86 -56.99 -42.89
CA ILE A 11 66.38 -55.95 -43.84
C ILE A 11 64.85 -55.94 -43.67
N PHE A 12 64.35 -55.29 -42.61
CA PHE A 12 62.93 -54.92 -42.53
C PHE A 12 62.71 -53.78 -41.53
N LEU A 13 63.61 -52.79 -41.56
CA LEU A 13 63.49 -51.57 -40.74
C LEU A 13 63.86 -50.33 -41.56
N LEU A 14 63.39 -50.30 -42.82
CA LEU A 14 63.49 -49.14 -43.70
C LEU A 14 62.34 -49.08 -44.71
N PHE A 15 61.10 -49.17 -44.23
CA PHE A 15 59.91 -48.93 -45.07
C PHE A 15 58.78 -48.20 -44.31
N ILE A 16 59.15 -47.26 -43.42
CA ILE A 16 58.23 -46.33 -42.73
C ILE A 16 58.75 -44.88 -42.86
N TYR A 17 59.27 -44.49 -44.01
CA TYR A 17 59.51 -43.07 -44.31
C TYR A 17 59.36 -42.85 -45.80
N LEU A 18 58.12 -42.69 -46.26
CA LEU A 18 57.71 -42.00 -47.49
C LEU A 18 56.18 -42.13 -47.64
N PHE A 19 55.44 -41.52 -46.71
CA PHE A 19 54.09 -41.06 -47.02
C PHE A 19 54.23 -39.59 -47.45
N PRO A 20 53.77 -39.20 -48.64
CA PRO A 20 53.70 -37.79 -49.00
C PRO A 20 52.65 -37.16 -48.10
N PHE A 21 53.09 -36.24 -47.25
CA PHE A 21 52.21 -35.33 -46.53
C PHE A 21 51.53 -34.45 -47.59
N HIS A 22 50.29 -34.77 -47.95
CA HIS A 22 49.43 -33.78 -48.60
C HIS A 22 49.12 -32.72 -47.55
N ALA A 23 49.95 -31.68 -47.50
CA ALA A 23 49.59 -30.45 -46.84
C ALA A 23 48.40 -29.86 -47.59
N LEU A 24 47.19 -30.10 -47.08
CA LEU A 24 46.08 -29.21 -47.35
C LEU A 24 46.50 -27.85 -46.81
N SER A 25 46.89 -26.97 -47.71
CA SER A 25 46.87 -25.53 -47.47
C SER A 25 45.46 -25.17 -47.02
N GLN A 26 45.25 -25.09 -45.71
CA GLN A 26 44.12 -24.40 -45.17
C GLN A 26 44.46 -22.92 -45.26
N ILE A 27 43.90 -22.25 -46.26
CA ILE A 27 43.86 -20.79 -46.28
C ILE A 27 43.06 -20.38 -45.05
N SER A 28 43.77 -20.05 -43.97
CA SER A 28 43.21 -19.33 -42.85
C SER A 28 42.92 -17.92 -43.36
N LEU A 29 41.68 -17.67 -43.78
CA LEU A 29 41.10 -16.32 -43.79
C LEU A 29 40.85 -15.92 -42.33
N GLY A 30 41.95 -15.80 -41.57
CA GLY A 30 41.94 -15.29 -40.22
C GLY A 30 41.97 -13.78 -40.29
N SER A 31 40.90 -13.14 -39.84
CA SER A 31 40.94 -11.73 -39.46
C SER A 31 42.02 -11.57 -38.38
N SER A 32 43.13 -10.91 -38.73
CA SER A 32 44.14 -10.49 -37.76
C SER A 32 43.45 -9.66 -36.68
N GLN A 33 43.24 -10.21 -35.48
CA GLN A 33 42.78 -9.42 -34.35
C GLN A 33 43.88 -8.42 -34.01
N ILE A 34 43.60 -7.15 -34.28
CA ILE A 34 44.52 -6.05 -33.97
C ILE A 34 44.57 -5.91 -32.46
N ILE A 35 45.70 -6.27 -31.86
CA ILE A 35 45.93 -6.11 -30.42
C ILE A 35 46.28 -4.64 -30.18
N ILE A 36 45.35 -3.89 -29.60
CA ILE A 36 45.57 -2.49 -29.22
C ILE A 36 46.23 -2.49 -27.83
N ASP A 37 47.44 -1.94 -27.74
CA ASP A 37 48.13 -1.72 -26.47
C ASP A 37 47.61 -0.45 -25.80
N TYR A 38 46.85 -0.63 -24.73
CA TYR A 38 46.22 0.46 -23.98
C TYR A 38 47.22 1.29 -23.17
N ASN A 39 48.46 0.82 -22.99
CA ASN A 39 49.49 1.53 -22.24
C ASN A 39 50.32 2.47 -23.11
N ASN A 40 50.19 2.40 -24.44
CA ASN A 40 50.94 3.22 -25.38
C ASN A 40 50.05 3.75 -26.50
N PRO A 41 49.30 4.86 -26.27
CA PRO A 41 48.41 5.42 -27.26
C PRO A 41 49.20 5.94 -28.46
N LYS A 42 48.83 5.48 -29.65
CA LYS A 42 49.44 5.91 -30.92
C LYS A 42 48.49 6.82 -31.68
N GLU A 43 49.06 7.82 -32.36
CA GLU A 43 48.32 8.67 -33.28
C GLU A 43 48.17 7.97 -34.62
N TYR A 44 46.94 7.96 -35.14
CA TYR A 44 46.61 7.46 -36.47
C TYR A 44 45.74 8.48 -37.20
N GLU A 45 45.83 8.50 -38.52
CA GLU A 45 44.92 9.23 -39.39
C GLU A 45 43.78 8.31 -39.84
N ILE A 46 42.53 8.76 -39.76
CA ILE A 46 41.37 7.94 -40.14
C ILE A 46 41.34 7.75 -41.67
N GLY A 47 41.67 6.56 -42.15
CA GLY A 47 41.63 6.17 -43.56
C GLY A 47 40.24 5.72 -44.05
N GLY A 48 39.35 5.34 -43.14
CA GLY A 48 37.96 4.99 -43.46
C GLY A 48 37.13 4.62 -42.24
N ILE A 49 35.81 4.82 -42.34
CA ILE A 49 34.84 4.46 -41.30
C ILE A 49 33.73 3.62 -41.94
N THR A 50 33.50 2.43 -41.40
CA THR A 50 32.42 1.54 -41.81
C THR A 50 31.45 1.36 -40.64
N VAL A 51 30.14 1.42 -40.89
CA VAL A 51 29.11 1.13 -39.88
C VAL A 51 28.47 -0.22 -40.20
N THR A 52 28.43 -1.12 -39.22
CA THR A 52 27.84 -2.46 -39.33
C THR A 52 26.79 -2.70 -38.26
N GLY A 53 25.85 -3.62 -38.52
CA GLY A 53 24.79 -3.99 -37.57
C GLY A 53 23.56 -3.07 -37.54
N VAL A 54 23.51 -2.07 -38.43
CA VAL A 54 22.31 -1.25 -38.70
C VAL A 54 21.56 -1.75 -39.93
N GLN A 55 20.24 -1.78 -39.84
CA GLN A 55 19.33 -2.21 -40.93
C GLN A 55 18.34 -1.12 -41.33
N TYR A 56 17.98 -0.23 -40.40
CA TYR A 56 16.92 0.76 -40.61
C TYR A 56 17.41 2.21 -40.46
N LEU A 57 18.66 2.41 -40.04
CA LEU A 57 19.31 3.70 -39.90
C LEU A 57 20.37 3.93 -40.99
N ASP A 58 20.51 5.18 -41.43
CA ASP A 58 21.49 5.55 -42.47
C ASP A 58 22.93 5.58 -41.89
N PRO A 59 23.85 4.71 -42.39
CA PRO A 59 25.25 4.67 -41.95
C PRO A 59 25.99 6.00 -42.00
N SER A 60 25.67 6.86 -42.97
CA SER A 60 26.34 8.14 -43.21
C SER A 60 25.99 9.13 -42.11
N VAL A 61 24.71 9.15 -41.69
CA VAL A 61 24.23 9.99 -40.60
C VAL A 61 24.87 9.56 -39.27
N LEU A 62 24.99 8.25 -39.04
CA LEU A 62 25.61 7.72 -37.83
C LEU A 62 27.09 8.05 -37.75
N THR A 63 27.80 7.97 -38.88
CA THR A 63 29.19 8.41 -39.00
C THR A 63 29.32 9.89 -38.65
N MET A 64 28.45 10.74 -39.20
CA MET A 64 28.43 12.17 -38.88
C MET A 64 28.17 12.45 -37.38
N LEU A 65 27.28 11.69 -36.73
CA LEU A 65 26.95 11.86 -35.31
C LEU A 65 28.11 11.51 -34.37
N THR A 66 29.03 10.63 -34.78
CA THR A 66 30.24 10.36 -34.00
C THR A 66 31.16 11.59 -33.90
N GLY A 67 31.11 12.46 -34.93
CA GLY A 67 32.03 13.57 -35.10
C GLY A 67 33.42 13.17 -35.59
N LEU A 68 33.63 11.88 -35.94
CA LEU A 68 34.83 11.40 -36.59
C LEU A 68 34.72 11.63 -38.10
N LYS A 69 35.78 12.13 -38.73
CA LYS A 69 35.86 12.32 -40.18
C LYS A 69 37.09 11.61 -40.74
N ILE A 70 36.97 11.19 -41.99
CA ILE A 70 38.10 10.66 -42.76
C ILE A 70 39.14 11.78 -42.89
N GLY A 71 40.40 11.48 -42.57
CA GLY A 71 41.51 12.44 -42.49
C GLY A 71 41.75 13.06 -41.12
N ASP A 72 40.89 12.80 -40.12
CA ASP A 72 41.15 13.26 -38.75
C ASP A 72 42.31 12.48 -38.13
N LYS A 73 43.14 13.17 -37.36
CA LYS A 73 44.19 12.54 -36.53
C LYS A 73 43.61 12.25 -35.15
N ILE A 74 43.59 10.98 -34.78
CA ILE A 74 43.04 10.50 -33.49
C ILE A 74 44.05 9.66 -32.74
N LYS A 75 43.96 9.66 -31.41
CA LYS A 75 44.72 8.73 -30.56
C LYS A 75 43.93 7.45 -30.35
N VAL A 76 44.57 6.30 -30.51
CA VAL A 76 43.93 5.00 -30.27
C VAL A 76 44.78 4.17 -29.29
N PRO A 77 44.24 3.86 -28.09
CA PRO A 77 42.98 4.37 -27.53
C PRO A 77 43.05 5.87 -27.19
N GLY A 78 41.92 6.58 -27.24
CA GLY A 78 41.88 8.04 -27.02
C GLY A 78 40.48 8.59 -26.71
N GLU A 79 40.45 9.88 -26.39
CA GLU A 79 39.23 10.60 -25.98
C GLU A 79 38.22 10.69 -27.12
N GLU A 80 38.69 10.82 -28.36
CA GLU A 80 37.86 10.97 -29.56
C GLU A 80 36.96 9.75 -29.80
N ILE A 81 37.50 8.54 -29.61
CA ILE A 81 36.72 7.29 -29.69
C ILE A 81 35.71 7.21 -28.55
N THR A 82 36.11 7.62 -27.34
CA THR A 82 35.21 7.62 -26.17
C THR A 82 34.03 8.58 -26.37
N LEU A 83 34.29 9.79 -26.87
CA LEU A 83 33.27 10.79 -27.19
C LEU A 83 32.35 10.33 -28.32
N ALA A 84 32.90 9.69 -29.36
CA ALA A 84 32.12 9.10 -30.44
C ALA A 84 31.12 8.04 -29.91
N ILE A 85 31.60 7.14 -29.05
CA ILE A 85 30.78 6.13 -28.38
C ILE A 85 29.69 6.82 -27.52
N GLN A 86 30.06 7.80 -26.70
CA GLN A 86 29.11 8.54 -25.85
C GLN A 86 28.03 9.28 -26.66
N LYS A 87 28.38 9.91 -27.79
CA LYS A 87 27.42 10.61 -28.66
C LYS A 87 26.40 9.65 -29.27
N LEU A 88 26.82 8.45 -29.68
CA LEU A 88 25.93 7.40 -30.19
C LEU A 88 25.02 6.86 -29.08
N TRP A 89 25.57 6.60 -27.89
CA TRP A 89 24.78 6.18 -26.72
C TRP A 89 23.71 7.21 -26.33
N LYS A 90 24.06 8.50 -26.37
CA LYS A 90 23.14 9.60 -26.05
C LYS A 90 21.92 9.66 -26.96
N GLN A 91 21.99 9.09 -28.17
CA GLN A 91 20.83 9.01 -29.06
C GLN A 91 19.76 8.03 -28.54
N GLY A 92 20.12 7.09 -27.66
CA GLY A 92 19.19 6.09 -27.13
C GLY A 92 18.71 5.04 -28.13
N LEU A 93 19.25 5.04 -29.36
CA LEU A 93 18.82 4.19 -30.47
C LEU A 93 19.53 2.83 -30.52
N PHE A 94 20.56 2.61 -29.69
CA PHE A 94 21.44 1.46 -29.78
C PHE A 94 21.53 0.71 -28.46
N ASP A 95 21.57 -0.62 -28.54
CA ASP A 95 21.74 -1.50 -27.39
C ASP A 95 23.21 -1.83 -27.13
N ASN A 96 24.02 -1.81 -28.18
CA ASN A 96 25.46 -2.00 -28.09
C ASN A 96 26.14 -1.08 -29.11
N VAL A 97 27.20 -0.41 -28.67
CA VAL A 97 28.03 0.48 -29.49
C VAL A 97 29.48 0.09 -29.26
N ARG A 98 30.15 -0.40 -30.31
CA ARG A 98 31.59 -0.70 -30.29
C ARG A 98 32.26 -0.07 -31.49
N ILE A 99 33.45 0.47 -31.28
CA ILE A 99 34.31 0.96 -32.36
C ILE A 99 35.59 0.14 -32.30
N ILE A 100 35.88 -0.60 -33.37
CA ILE A 100 37.07 -1.44 -33.47
C ILE A 100 37.91 -1.02 -34.67
N ALA A 101 39.20 -1.35 -34.65
CA ALA A 101 40.06 -1.20 -35.81
C ALA A 101 39.86 -2.42 -36.72
N GLN A 102 39.39 -2.19 -37.95
CA GLN A 102 39.23 -3.24 -38.96
C GLN A 102 40.57 -3.62 -39.59
N ARG A 103 41.40 -2.61 -39.88
CA ARG A 103 42.79 -2.75 -40.37
C ARG A 103 43.58 -1.47 -40.10
N ILE A 104 44.90 -1.60 -40.02
CA ILE A 104 45.87 -0.49 -39.91
C ILE A 104 46.89 -0.66 -41.04
N GLU A 105 47.09 0.39 -41.84
CA GLU A 105 48.02 0.44 -42.98
C GLU A 105 48.93 1.65 -42.82
N GLY A 106 50.15 1.44 -42.28
CA GLY A 106 51.04 2.54 -41.91
C GLY A 106 50.45 3.40 -40.80
N ASP A 107 50.30 4.70 -41.07
CA ASP A 107 49.68 5.66 -40.15
C ASP A 107 48.15 5.75 -40.32
N LEU A 108 47.58 5.03 -41.30
CA LEU A 108 46.14 5.03 -41.56
C LEU A 108 45.41 3.94 -40.76
N ILE A 109 44.35 4.34 -40.05
CA ILE A 109 43.44 3.42 -39.34
C ILE A 109 42.08 3.36 -40.02
N PHE A 110 41.56 2.16 -40.22
CA PHE A 110 40.21 1.93 -40.72
C PHE A 110 39.33 1.44 -39.55
N LEU A 111 38.31 2.22 -39.21
CA LEU A 111 37.43 1.96 -38.08
C LEU A 111 36.15 1.25 -38.53
N GLU A 112 35.72 0.25 -37.77
CA GLU A 112 34.41 -0.38 -37.87
C GLU A 112 33.58 -0.03 -36.63
N ILE A 113 32.46 0.65 -36.84
CA ILE A 113 31.47 0.99 -35.82
C ILE A 113 30.40 -0.11 -35.85
N GLN A 114 30.44 -1.01 -34.87
CA GLN A 114 29.47 -2.08 -34.69
C GLN A 114 28.34 -1.59 -33.80
N LEU A 115 27.12 -1.56 -34.34
CA LEU A 115 25.92 -1.10 -33.66
C LEU A 115 24.88 -2.20 -33.59
N VAL A 116 24.11 -2.25 -32.51
CA VAL A 116 22.89 -3.05 -32.43
C VAL A 116 21.73 -2.09 -32.24
N GLU A 117 20.87 -1.95 -33.25
CA GLU A 117 19.71 -1.07 -33.17
C GLU A 117 18.69 -1.54 -32.13
N ARG A 118 18.06 -0.58 -31.44
CA ARG A 118 16.94 -0.83 -30.55
C ARG A 118 15.62 -0.72 -31.31
N PRO A 119 14.76 -1.74 -31.23
CA PRO A 119 13.44 -1.63 -31.80
C PRO A 119 12.55 -0.69 -30.98
N ARG A 120 11.53 -0.14 -31.62
CA ARG A 120 10.48 0.64 -30.95
C ARG A 120 9.26 -0.22 -30.66
N MET A 121 8.61 -0.01 -29.53
CA MET A 121 7.39 -0.74 -29.19
C MET A 121 6.22 -0.20 -30.00
N SER A 122 5.54 -1.04 -30.79
CA SER A 122 4.30 -0.61 -31.48
C SER A 122 3.10 -0.68 -30.55
N LYS A 123 2.95 -1.80 -29.85
CA LYS A 123 1.92 -2.05 -28.84
C LYS A 123 2.41 -3.13 -27.88
N PHE A 124 1.68 -3.31 -26.79
CA PHE A 124 1.89 -4.43 -25.90
C PHE A 124 0.59 -5.18 -25.62
N THR A 125 0.73 -6.47 -25.31
CA THR A 125 -0.38 -7.37 -25.03
C THR A 125 -0.11 -8.17 -23.78
N PHE A 126 -1.18 -8.57 -23.10
CA PHE A 126 -1.12 -9.44 -21.93
C PHE A 126 -1.79 -10.77 -22.21
N THR A 127 -1.23 -11.83 -21.66
CA THR A 127 -1.75 -13.20 -21.71
C THR A 127 -1.67 -13.81 -20.31
N GLY A 128 -2.63 -14.68 -19.97
CA GLY A 128 -2.70 -15.34 -18.65
C GLY A 128 -3.47 -14.59 -17.55
N ILE A 129 -4.04 -13.41 -17.86
CA ILE A 129 -4.77 -12.56 -16.90
C ILE A 129 -6.16 -12.15 -17.41
N LYS A 130 -7.05 -11.73 -16.51
CA LYS A 130 -8.41 -11.29 -16.87
C LYS A 130 -8.39 -9.91 -17.54
N LYS A 131 -9.41 -9.60 -18.36
CA LYS A 131 -9.52 -8.31 -19.06
C LYS A 131 -9.38 -7.10 -18.13
N GLY A 132 -10.12 -7.06 -17.01
CA GLY A 132 -10.02 -5.96 -16.06
C GLY A 132 -8.64 -5.83 -15.40
N GLU A 133 -7.95 -6.95 -15.14
CA GLU A 133 -6.57 -6.92 -14.63
C GLU A 133 -5.60 -6.35 -15.67
N ALA A 134 -5.83 -6.68 -16.95
CA ALA A 134 -5.05 -6.13 -18.05
C ALA A 134 -5.29 -4.63 -18.23
N ASP A 135 -6.53 -4.15 -18.08
CA ASP A 135 -6.89 -2.74 -18.19
C ASP A 135 -6.18 -1.92 -17.09
N ASP A 136 -6.27 -2.35 -15.82
CA ASP A 136 -5.54 -1.71 -14.70
C ASP A 136 -4.02 -1.66 -14.93
N LEU A 137 -3.44 -2.75 -15.47
CA LEU A 137 -2.00 -2.82 -15.72
C LEU A 137 -1.56 -1.92 -16.86
N ARG A 138 -2.40 -1.68 -17.88
CA ARG A 138 -2.08 -0.73 -18.97
C ARG A 138 -1.86 0.67 -18.40
N ASP A 139 -2.72 1.10 -17.49
CA ASP A 139 -2.65 2.42 -16.87
C ASP A 139 -1.40 2.54 -15.96
N LYS A 140 -1.05 1.47 -15.23
CA LYS A 140 0.10 1.46 -14.31
C LYS A 140 1.46 1.38 -15.01
N LEU A 141 1.57 0.65 -16.13
CA LEU A 141 2.85 0.45 -16.82
C LEU A 141 3.42 1.74 -17.42
N LYS A 142 2.54 2.69 -17.80
CA LYS A 142 2.92 3.97 -18.45
C LYS A 142 3.87 3.76 -19.64
N LEU A 143 3.70 2.66 -20.38
CA LEU A 143 4.47 2.37 -21.58
C LEU A 143 3.78 3.04 -22.77
N ALA A 144 4.48 3.95 -23.45
CA ALA A 144 3.93 4.67 -24.58
C ALA A 144 4.19 3.93 -25.90
N SER A 145 3.20 3.89 -26.80
CA SER A 145 3.43 3.42 -28.16
C SER A 145 4.49 4.30 -28.85
N GLY A 146 5.47 3.67 -29.48
CA GLY A 146 6.61 4.33 -30.13
C GLY A 146 7.83 4.53 -29.24
N GLU A 147 7.75 4.23 -27.94
CA GLU A 147 8.89 4.25 -27.01
C GLU A 147 9.94 3.21 -27.42
N VAL A 148 11.22 3.54 -27.21
CA VAL A 148 12.33 2.63 -27.49
C VAL A 148 12.35 1.52 -26.44
N VAL A 149 12.40 0.26 -26.88
CA VAL A 149 12.48 -0.87 -25.96
C VAL A 149 13.90 -0.96 -25.41
N THR A 150 14.02 -0.71 -24.11
CA THR A 150 15.28 -0.79 -23.36
C THR A 150 15.18 -1.83 -22.26
N GLN A 151 16.32 -2.41 -21.85
CA GLN A 151 16.31 -3.39 -20.75
C GLN A 151 15.73 -2.82 -19.45
N SER A 152 15.99 -1.54 -19.15
CA SER A 152 15.43 -0.87 -17.98
C SER A 152 13.90 -0.71 -18.07
N SER A 153 13.36 -0.43 -19.26
CA SER A 153 11.90 -0.37 -19.47
C SER A 153 11.24 -1.74 -19.26
N LEU A 154 11.90 -2.82 -19.69
CA LEU A 154 11.40 -4.19 -19.52
C LEU A 154 11.42 -4.62 -18.05
N VAL A 155 12.53 -4.40 -17.35
CA VAL A 155 12.64 -4.70 -15.91
C VAL A 155 11.64 -3.89 -15.10
N ARG A 156 11.50 -2.59 -15.38
CA ARG A 156 10.49 -1.73 -14.73
C ARG A 156 9.08 -2.25 -14.96
N ALA A 157 8.76 -2.67 -16.17
CA ALA A 157 7.46 -3.23 -16.49
C ALA A 157 7.22 -4.56 -15.75
N GLU A 158 8.22 -5.45 -15.73
CA GLU A 158 8.18 -6.71 -15.01
C GLU A 158 7.89 -6.50 -13.51
N GLU A 159 8.67 -5.61 -12.87
CA GLU A 159 8.53 -5.30 -11.44
C GLU A 159 7.18 -4.63 -11.13
N THR A 160 6.69 -3.77 -12.02
CA THR A 160 5.36 -3.17 -11.87
C THR A 160 4.25 -4.22 -11.94
N ILE A 161 4.35 -5.19 -12.85
CA ILE A 161 3.41 -6.29 -12.98
C ILE A 161 3.47 -7.19 -11.73
N LYS A 162 4.67 -7.59 -11.31
CA LYS A 162 4.87 -8.40 -10.09
C LYS A 162 4.29 -7.70 -8.87
N LYS A 163 4.58 -6.41 -8.68
CA LYS A 163 4.04 -5.60 -7.57
C LYS A 163 2.51 -5.57 -7.59
N TYR A 164 1.90 -5.27 -8.73
CA TYR A 164 0.43 -5.24 -8.87
C TYR A 164 -0.24 -6.55 -8.41
N PHE A 165 0.35 -7.70 -8.73
CA PHE A 165 -0.20 -8.98 -8.31
C PHE A 165 0.19 -9.34 -6.86
N THR A 166 1.37 -8.92 -6.39
CA THR A 166 1.80 -9.06 -4.99
C THR A 166 0.85 -8.33 -4.05
N ASP A 167 0.45 -7.10 -4.40
CA ASP A 167 -0.54 -6.30 -3.65
C ASP A 167 -1.91 -7.00 -3.55
N LYS A 168 -2.21 -7.89 -4.52
CA LYS A 168 -3.44 -8.70 -4.55
C LYS A 168 -3.29 -10.08 -3.87
N GLY A 169 -2.12 -10.38 -3.32
CA GLY A 169 -1.78 -11.60 -2.58
C GLY A 169 -1.20 -12.73 -3.44
N TYR A 170 -0.73 -12.45 -4.65
CA TYR A 170 -0.02 -13.41 -5.49
C TYR A 170 1.49 -13.13 -5.42
N LEU A 171 2.21 -13.83 -4.53
CA LEU A 171 3.64 -13.57 -4.31
C LEU A 171 4.55 -14.29 -5.32
N ASN A 172 4.05 -15.37 -5.93
CA ASN A 172 4.83 -16.26 -6.80
C ASN A 172 4.57 -15.98 -8.29
N VAL A 173 4.32 -14.72 -8.64
CA VAL A 173 3.97 -14.32 -10.01
C VAL A 173 5.20 -14.44 -10.89
N ASN A 174 5.04 -15.13 -12.02
CA ASN A 174 6.05 -15.19 -13.07
C ASN A 174 5.60 -14.35 -14.26
N VAL A 175 6.49 -13.53 -14.78
CA VAL A 175 6.25 -12.65 -15.93
C VAL A 175 7.32 -12.96 -16.97
N ASN A 176 6.90 -13.51 -18.10
CA ASN A 176 7.77 -13.71 -19.25
C ASN A 176 7.47 -12.65 -20.32
N ILE A 177 8.51 -11.95 -20.78
CA ILE A 177 8.36 -10.88 -21.76
C ILE A 177 8.93 -11.36 -23.11
N GLN A 178 8.07 -11.50 -24.10
CA GLN A 178 8.45 -11.86 -25.46
C GLN A 178 8.41 -10.64 -26.37
N GLN A 179 9.48 -10.42 -27.13
CA GLN A 179 9.53 -9.39 -28.17
C GLN A 179 9.20 -10.04 -29.51
N ILE A 180 8.05 -9.69 -30.09
CA ILE A 180 7.57 -10.22 -31.37
C ILE A 180 7.73 -9.13 -32.41
N ARG A 181 8.43 -9.41 -33.53
CA ARG A 181 8.56 -8.44 -34.63
C ARG A 181 7.19 -8.05 -35.17
N ASP A 182 6.95 -6.75 -35.29
CA ASP A 182 5.77 -6.21 -35.96
C ASP A 182 6.01 -6.16 -37.47
N THR A 183 5.23 -6.90 -38.26
CA THR A 183 5.36 -6.91 -39.72
C THR A 183 4.75 -5.66 -40.37
N ALA A 184 3.92 -4.89 -39.64
CA ALA A 184 3.23 -3.72 -40.19
C ALA A 184 4.05 -2.42 -40.08
N ARG A 185 5.09 -2.39 -39.23
CA ARG A 185 5.92 -1.20 -38.99
C ARG A 185 7.40 -1.59 -38.96
N LEU A 186 8.25 -0.80 -39.63
CA LEU A 186 9.69 -1.03 -39.70
C LEU A 186 10.34 -0.85 -38.32
N ASN A 187 11.32 -1.70 -37.99
CA ASN A 187 12.04 -1.74 -36.72
C ASN A 187 11.16 -1.68 -35.45
N ASN A 188 9.93 -2.19 -35.54
CA ASN A 188 9.01 -2.20 -34.42
C ASN A 188 8.80 -3.62 -33.87
N VAL A 189 8.57 -3.68 -32.55
CA VAL A 189 8.24 -4.92 -31.84
C VAL A 189 6.94 -4.75 -31.05
N ILE A 190 6.23 -5.85 -30.93
CA ILE A 190 5.09 -6.03 -30.02
C ILE A 190 5.63 -6.71 -28.77
N LEU A 191 5.43 -6.09 -27.61
CA LEU A 191 5.77 -6.70 -26.33
C LEU A 191 4.61 -7.57 -25.86
N LYS A 192 4.84 -8.87 -25.75
CA LYS A 192 3.87 -9.82 -25.21
C LYS A 192 4.28 -10.22 -23.80
N PHE A 193 3.46 -9.83 -22.83
CA PHE A 193 3.64 -10.15 -21.42
C PHE A 193 2.82 -11.41 -21.10
N ASP A 194 3.50 -12.56 -21.03
CA ASP A 194 2.95 -13.83 -20.58
C ASP A 194 3.04 -13.89 -19.04
N ILE A 195 1.90 -13.73 -18.36
CA ILE A 195 1.84 -13.63 -16.91
C ILE A 195 1.21 -14.90 -16.34
N ASP A 196 1.97 -15.61 -15.50
CA ASP A 196 1.46 -16.67 -14.64
C ASP A 196 1.39 -16.17 -13.20
N LYS A 197 0.19 -15.77 -12.79
CA LYS A 197 -0.07 -15.27 -11.44
C LYS A 197 0.07 -16.32 -10.34
N LYS A 198 0.09 -17.62 -10.67
CA LYS A 198 -0.01 -18.73 -9.72
C LYS A 198 -1.22 -18.58 -8.77
N GLN A 199 -1.23 -19.30 -7.66
CA GLN A 199 -2.27 -19.20 -6.64
C GLN A 199 -1.95 -18.08 -5.64
N LYS A 200 -2.99 -17.56 -4.99
CA LYS A 200 -2.79 -16.62 -3.89
C LYS A 200 -2.12 -17.32 -2.73
N VAL A 201 -1.10 -16.66 -2.18
CA VAL A 201 -0.36 -17.19 -1.03
C VAL A 201 -1.15 -16.93 0.24
N LYS A 202 -1.30 -17.97 1.04
CA LYS A 202 -2.05 -17.96 2.29
C LYS A 202 -1.10 -18.05 3.48
N ILE A 203 -1.50 -17.46 4.59
CA ILE A 203 -0.79 -17.57 5.86
C ILE A 203 -1.17 -18.91 6.48
N ASN A 204 -0.20 -19.80 6.62
CA ASN A 204 -0.39 -21.09 7.29
C ASN A 204 -0.41 -20.90 8.80
N GLU A 205 0.63 -20.28 9.35
CA GLU A 205 0.78 -20.04 10.78
C GLU A 205 1.46 -18.70 11.06
N ILE A 206 1.09 -18.06 12.17
CA ILE A 206 1.76 -16.90 12.73
C ILE A 206 2.35 -17.35 14.07
N ILE A 207 3.66 -17.34 14.18
CA ILE A 207 4.40 -17.77 15.35
C ILE A 207 4.91 -16.51 16.06
N ILE A 208 4.66 -16.44 17.36
CA ILE A 208 5.05 -15.29 18.18
C ILE A 208 6.02 -15.78 19.24
N HIS A 209 7.14 -15.09 19.35
CA HIS A 209 8.20 -15.36 20.30
C HIS A 209 8.39 -14.16 21.23
N GLY A 210 8.81 -14.43 22.47
CA GLY A 210 9.11 -13.40 23.46
C GLY A 210 7.89 -12.86 24.21
N ASN A 211 6.68 -13.36 23.91
CA ASN A 211 5.47 -13.01 24.65
C ASN A 211 5.33 -13.87 25.93
N ASN A 212 5.80 -13.36 27.06
CA ASN A 212 5.79 -14.09 28.33
C ASN A 212 4.63 -13.66 29.24
N GLN A 213 4.23 -12.39 29.17
CA GLN A 213 3.18 -11.79 29.99
C GLN A 213 1.85 -11.68 29.23
N VAL A 214 1.88 -11.47 27.91
CA VAL A 214 0.67 -11.37 27.08
C VAL A 214 0.40 -12.68 26.34
N LYS A 215 -0.84 -13.19 26.46
CA LYS A 215 -1.28 -14.41 25.76
C LYS A 215 -1.15 -14.25 24.23
N THR A 216 -0.61 -15.27 23.57
CA THR A 216 -0.44 -15.31 22.10
C THR A 216 -1.74 -15.05 21.35
N SER A 217 -2.87 -15.54 21.87
CA SER A 217 -4.20 -15.33 21.28
C SER A 217 -4.59 -13.84 21.25
N THR A 218 -4.27 -13.08 22.29
CA THR A 218 -4.53 -11.63 22.37
C THR A 218 -3.79 -10.88 21.26
N ILE A 219 -2.52 -11.24 21.03
CA ILE A 219 -1.69 -10.63 19.98
C ILE A 219 -2.20 -11.03 18.60
N LYS A 220 -2.49 -12.32 18.40
CA LYS A 220 -3.09 -12.81 17.14
C LYS A 220 -4.45 -12.19 16.87
N ASN A 221 -5.21 -11.81 17.90
CA ASN A 221 -6.50 -11.14 17.75
C ASN A 221 -6.35 -9.67 17.32
N ALA A 222 -5.28 -8.98 17.77
CA ALA A 222 -4.98 -7.60 17.40
C ALA A 222 -4.75 -7.41 15.88
N LEU A 223 -4.15 -8.40 15.22
CA LEU A 223 -3.98 -8.40 13.75
C LEU A 223 -5.35 -8.30 13.05
N LYS A 224 -5.70 -7.23 12.35
CA LYS A 224 -7.05 -7.09 11.76
C LYS A 224 -7.19 -7.88 10.46
N GLU A 225 -6.17 -7.82 9.61
CA GLU A 225 -6.19 -8.31 8.24
C GLU A 225 -5.29 -9.54 8.01
N THR A 226 -4.15 -9.61 8.71
CA THR A 226 -3.11 -10.62 8.58
C THR A 226 -3.39 -11.80 9.48
N LYS A 227 -4.00 -12.84 8.93
CA LYS A 227 -4.58 -13.89 9.74
C LYS A 227 -4.37 -15.27 9.12
N GLU A 228 -4.09 -16.24 9.98
CA GLU A 228 -3.91 -17.64 9.63
C GLU A 228 -5.12 -18.23 8.89
N LYS A 229 -4.86 -19.20 8.02
CA LYS A 229 -5.90 -19.96 7.33
C LYS A 229 -6.78 -20.69 8.35
N SER A 230 -8.08 -20.74 8.04
CA SER A 230 -9.04 -21.48 8.86
C SER A 230 -8.61 -22.95 8.97
N SER A 231 -8.52 -23.45 10.20
CA SER A 231 -8.20 -24.84 10.51
C SER A 231 -9.42 -25.42 11.23
N PHE A 232 -10.08 -26.38 10.57
CA PHE A 232 -11.18 -27.13 11.16
C PHE A 232 -10.71 -28.56 11.39
N ARG A 233 -10.20 -28.84 12.60
CA ARG A 233 -9.70 -30.15 13.01
C ARG A 233 -10.39 -30.55 14.32
N PRO A 234 -11.71 -30.81 14.31
CA PRO A 234 -12.53 -30.94 15.53
C PRO A 234 -12.15 -32.11 16.44
N LEU A 235 -11.27 -33.01 16.00
CA LEU A 235 -10.81 -34.19 16.74
C LEU A 235 -9.30 -34.18 17.03
N GLY A 236 -8.54 -33.18 16.58
CA GLY A 236 -7.09 -33.10 16.87
C GLY A 236 -6.86 -32.64 18.31
N GLY A 237 -5.91 -33.24 19.04
CA GLY A 237 -5.50 -32.77 20.38
C GLY A 237 -6.49 -32.99 21.53
N LEU A 238 -7.56 -33.78 21.32
CA LEU A 238 -8.53 -34.14 22.36
C LEU A 238 -7.90 -34.95 23.49
N ASP A 239 -6.87 -35.73 23.18
CA ASP A 239 -6.05 -36.48 24.12
C ASP A 239 -5.35 -35.57 25.14
N ASN A 240 -4.68 -34.51 24.67
CA ASN A 240 -4.02 -33.53 25.54
C ASN A 240 -5.02 -32.71 26.36
N LEU A 241 -6.18 -32.35 25.79
CA LEU A 241 -7.23 -31.66 26.53
C LEU A 241 -7.73 -32.52 27.69
N VAL A 242 -8.09 -33.79 27.45
CA VAL A 242 -8.56 -34.70 28.51
C VAL A 242 -7.50 -34.87 29.59
N TRP A 243 -6.24 -35.13 29.22
CA TRP A 243 -5.15 -35.31 30.19
C TRP A 243 -4.84 -34.05 31.02
N ASN A 244 -4.77 -32.86 30.39
CA ASN A 244 -4.47 -31.61 31.08
C ASN A 244 -5.64 -31.14 31.96
N THR A 245 -6.89 -31.37 31.52
CA THR A 245 -8.09 -31.06 32.31
C THR A 245 -8.15 -31.92 33.58
N VAL A 246 -7.85 -33.21 33.48
CA VAL A 246 -7.75 -34.10 34.65
C VAL A 246 -6.64 -33.66 35.59
N LYS A 247 -5.47 -33.26 35.07
CA LYS A 247 -4.33 -32.79 35.87
C LYS A 247 -4.61 -31.45 36.58
N SER A 248 -5.28 -30.51 35.92
CA SER A 248 -5.70 -29.23 36.51
C SER A 248 -6.83 -29.41 37.52
N ALA A 249 -7.79 -30.30 37.26
CA ALA A 249 -8.84 -30.66 38.22
C ALA A 249 -8.27 -31.30 39.50
N ALA A 250 -7.27 -32.18 39.36
CA ALA A 250 -6.57 -32.78 40.51
C ALA A 250 -5.81 -31.74 41.34
N LYS A 251 -5.40 -30.61 40.74
CA LYS A 251 -4.75 -29.48 41.40
C LYS A 251 -5.72 -28.40 41.90
N LEU A 252 -7.04 -28.58 41.74
CA LEU A 252 -8.08 -27.58 42.03
C LEU A 252 -7.86 -26.23 41.33
N ASP A 253 -7.18 -26.23 40.18
CA ASP A 253 -6.89 -25.03 39.39
C ASP A 253 -8.01 -24.76 38.38
N MET A 254 -8.98 -23.95 38.80
CA MET A 254 -10.15 -23.59 37.99
C MET A 254 -9.80 -22.72 36.77
N ALA A 255 -8.75 -21.88 36.87
CA ALA A 255 -8.30 -21.04 35.76
C ALA A 255 -7.62 -21.88 34.67
N GLY A 256 -6.79 -22.85 35.07
CA GLY A 256 -6.18 -23.83 34.17
C GLY A 256 -7.21 -24.69 33.44
N LEU A 257 -8.33 -25.05 34.07
CA LEU A 257 -9.43 -25.74 33.40
C LEU A 257 -10.01 -24.89 32.27
N THR A 258 -10.33 -23.62 32.53
CA THR A 258 -10.86 -22.72 31.48
C THR A 258 -9.84 -22.44 30.38
N ASP A 259 -8.57 -22.25 30.72
CA ASP A 259 -7.52 -21.96 29.76
C ASP A 259 -7.25 -23.16 28.84
N ASN A 260 -7.31 -24.40 29.34
CA ASN A 260 -7.15 -25.62 28.53
C ASN A 260 -8.27 -25.78 27.47
N PHE A 261 -9.53 -25.51 27.83
CA PHE A 261 -10.65 -25.56 26.88
C PHE A 261 -10.59 -24.44 25.84
N ILE A 262 -10.20 -23.25 26.27
CA ILE A 262 -10.03 -22.08 25.40
C ILE A 262 -8.87 -22.31 24.41
N ASP A 263 -7.74 -22.84 24.88
CA ASP A 263 -6.58 -23.14 24.04
C ASP A 263 -6.87 -24.23 22.99
N TYR A 264 -7.63 -25.27 23.36
CA TYR A 264 -8.12 -26.28 22.42
C TYR A 264 -9.05 -25.68 21.36
N TYR A 265 -10.00 -24.83 21.76
CA TYR A 265 -10.90 -24.17 20.83
C TYR A 265 -10.13 -23.30 19.83
N TYR A 266 -9.16 -22.52 20.31
CA TYR A 266 -8.32 -21.69 19.46
C TYR A 266 -7.36 -22.51 18.60
N THR A 267 -6.92 -23.70 19.01
CA THR A 267 -5.99 -24.53 18.23
C THR A 267 -6.71 -25.39 17.18
N ASN A 268 -7.90 -25.93 17.50
CA ASN A 268 -8.53 -27.02 16.74
C ASN A 268 -9.88 -26.65 16.07
N LEU A 269 -10.52 -25.55 16.48
CA LEU A 269 -11.86 -25.14 16.01
C LEU A 269 -11.88 -23.69 15.45
N LYS A 270 -10.91 -23.32 14.60
CA LYS A 270 -10.91 -22.02 13.91
C LYS A 270 -11.84 -22.01 12.69
N LEU A 271 -13.16 -22.01 12.88
CA LEU A 271 -14.12 -21.75 11.80
C LEU A 271 -14.15 -20.25 11.49
N ARG A 272 -13.42 -19.83 10.46
CA ARG A 272 -13.36 -18.42 10.06
C ARG A 272 -13.95 -18.26 8.66
N ILE A 273 -15.27 -18.08 8.63
CA ILE A 273 -16.07 -18.14 7.40
C ILE A 273 -15.94 -16.85 6.56
N PHE A 274 -15.49 -15.73 7.14
CA PHE A 274 -15.67 -14.41 6.51
C PHE A 274 -14.40 -13.59 6.17
N LYS A 275 -13.19 -13.99 6.58
CA LYS A 275 -11.99 -13.16 6.31
C LYS A 275 -10.88 -13.97 5.63
N SER A 276 -10.41 -13.48 4.48
CA SER A 276 -9.41 -14.13 3.64
C SER A 276 -8.05 -14.25 4.35
N SER A 277 -7.46 -15.44 4.38
CA SER A 277 -6.14 -15.71 4.96
C SER A 277 -4.99 -15.40 4.00
N LYS A 278 -5.16 -14.44 3.09
CA LYS A 278 -4.16 -14.07 2.08
C LYS A 278 -3.08 -13.21 2.73
N PHE A 279 -1.84 -13.37 2.31
CA PHE A 279 -0.77 -12.47 2.73
C PHE A 279 -0.71 -11.24 1.82
N ILE A 280 -0.73 -10.05 2.43
CA ILE A 280 -0.50 -8.76 1.77
C ILE A 280 0.49 -8.00 2.67
N ARG A 281 1.61 -7.54 2.10
CA ARG A 281 2.69 -6.93 2.88
C ARG A 281 2.24 -5.65 3.59
N ASP A 282 1.51 -4.77 2.90
CA ASP A 282 1.03 -3.51 3.48
C ASP A 282 0.13 -3.74 4.70
N ASN A 283 -0.82 -4.67 4.58
CA ASN A 283 -1.68 -5.06 5.70
C ASN A 283 -0.89 -5.63 6.88
N PHE A 284 0.21 -6.34 6.61
CA PHE A 284 1.07 -6.89 7.66
C PHE A 284 1.82 -5.78 8.41
N GLU A 285 2.31 -4.75 7.73
CA GLU A 285 2.95 -3.61 8.40
C GLU A 285 1.96 -2.84 9.28
N THR A 286 0.75 -2.54 8.77
CA THR A 286 -0.30 -1.92 9.59
C THR A 286 -0.69 -2.80 10.78
N ASP A 287 -0.69 -4.11 10.60
CA ASP A 287 -1.01 -5.03 11.68
C ASP A 287 0.11 -5.18 12.73
N LYS A 288 1.37 -4.93 12.39
CA LYS A 288 2.45 -4.80 13.37
C LYS A 288 2.21 -3.60 14.29
N GLU A 289 1.76 -2.47 13.74
CA GLU A 289 1.36 -1.31 14.56
C GLU A 289 0.17 -1.66 15.47
N ASN A 290 -0.82 -2.40 14.95
CA ASN A 290 -1.95 -2.89 15.77
C ASN A 290 -1.48 -3.80 16.93
N ILE A 291 -0.44 -4.61 16.73
CA ILE A 291 0.18 -5.40 17.82
C ILE A 291 0.76 -4.48 18.89
N LEU A 292 1.58 -3.49 18.49
CA LEU A 292 2.19 -2.55 19.42
C LEU A 292 1.14 -1.73 20.19
N ASN A 293 0.11 -1.24 19.49
CA ASN A 293 -1.02 -0.57 20.11
C ASN A 293 -1.71 -1.48 21.13
N LYS A 294 -1.89 -2.77 20.81
CA LYS A 294 -2.46 -3.72 21.77
C LYS A 294 -1.59 -3.93 23.01
N TYR A 295 -0.27 -3.93 22.86
CA TYR A 295 0.65 -3.98 23.98
C TYR A 295 0.57 -2.71 24.83
N ASN A 296 0.54 -1.54 24.19
CA ASN A 296 0.35 -0.24 24.85
C ASN A 296 -0.98 -0.18 25.62
N GLU A 297 -2.08 -0.70 25.06
CA GLU A 297 -3.37 -0.80 25.74
C GLU A 297 -3.31 -1.63 27.04
N LEU A 298 -2.41 -2.61 27.09
CA LEU A 298 -2.22 -3.52 28.22
C LEU A 298 -1.17 -3.02 29.23
N GLY A 299 -0.59 -1.84 29.03
CA GLY A 299 0.43 -1.26 29.92
C GLY A 299 1.87 -1.42 29.47
N PHE A 300 2.13 -2.08 28.35
CA PHE A 300 3.48 -2.37 27.88
C PHE A 300 3.98 -1.26 26.95
N ARG A 301 4.42 -0.14 27.53
CA ARG A 301 4.89 1.06 26.82
C ARG A 301 6.14 0.81 25.98
N ASP A 302 7.07 0.01 26.52
CA ASP A 302 8.37 -0.25 25.89
C ASP A 302 8.32 -1.48 24.97
N ALA A 303 7.12 -1.94 24.61
CA ALA A 303 6.96 -3.09 23.74
C ALA A 303 7.48 -2.77 22.34
N GLU A 304 8.29 -3.68 21.80
CA GLU A 304 8.87 -3.53 20.46
C GLU A 304 8.90 -4.88 19.72
N ILE A 305 8.81 -4.80 18.39
CA ILE A 305 9.01 -5.97 17.52
C ILE A 305 10.49 -5.96 17.12
N VAL A 306 11.27 -6.85 17.74
CA VAL A 306 12.73 -6.96 17.53
C VAL A 306 13.05 -7.47 16.13
N LYS A 307 12.25 -8.40 15.62
CA LYS A 307 12.46 -9.05 14.33
C LYS A 307 11.16 -9.61 13.77
N ASP A 308 11.03 -9.56 12.45
CA ASP A 308 10.07 -10.37 11.69
C ASP A 308 10.78 -11.27 10.67
N SER A 309 10.22 -12.45 10.44
CA SER A 309 10.67 -13.38 9.41
C SER A 309 9.45 -13.96 8.68
N ILE A 310 9.56 -14.06 7.36
CA ILE A 310 8.52 -14.65 6.52
C ILE A 310 9.19 -15.67 5.62
N TYR A 311 8.69 -16.90 5.64
CA TYR A 311 9.24 -17.97 4.83
C TYR A 311 8.12 -18.84 4.27
N PHE A 312 8.34 -19.35 3.06
CA PHE A 312 7.41 -20.25 2.40
C PHE A 312 7.52 -21.65 3.01
N VAL A 313 6.38 -22.20 3.43
CA VAL A 313 6.26 -23.62 3.81
C VAL A 313 6.08 -24.47 2.55
N ASP A 314 5.27 -23.98 1.62
CA ASP A 314 5.07 -24.56 0.30
C ASP A 314 4.78 -23.45 -0.74
N ASN A 315 4.51 -23.82 -1.99
CA ASN A 315 4.28 -22.87 -3.08
C ASN A 315 3.10 -21.92 -2.87
N ASN A 316 2.18 -22.21 -1.96
CA ASN A 316 0.94 -21.46 -1.74
C ASN A 316 0.74 -21.05 -0.28
N ASN A 317 1.63 -21.45 0.64
CA ASN A 317 1.51 -21.21 2.06
C ASN A 317 2.83 -20.65 2.61
N LEU A 318 2.72 -19.63 3.46
CA LEU A 318 3.85 -19.08 4.20
C LEU A 318 3.58 -19.06 5.71
N ASN A 319 4.66 -19.08 6.48
CA ASN A 319 4.65 -18.81 7.90
C ASN A 319 5.21 -17.43 8.17
N ILE A 320 4.71 -16.80 9.23
CA ILE A 320 5.19 -15.52 9.73
C ILE A 320 5.71 -15.76 11.15
N GLU A 321 6.95 -15.38 11.42
CA GLU A 321 7.56 -15.39 12.75
C GLU A 321 7.77 -13.94 13.21
N LEU A 322 7.35 -13.66 14.45
CA LEU A 322 7.52 -12.36 15.10
C LEU A 322 8.24 -12.57 16.44
N TRP A 323 9.33 -11.83 16.66
CA TRP A 323 10.00 -11.74 17.96
C TRP A 323 9.66 -10.41 18.60
N ILE A 324 9.01 -10.48 19.76
CA ILE A 324 8.53 -9.32 20.50
C ILE A 324 9.31 -9.24 21.81
N ASN A 325 9.77 -8.03 22.14
CA ASN A 325 10.23 -7.69 23.47
C ASN A 325 9.08 -6.92 24.14
N GLU A 326 8.46 -7.50 25.18
CA GLU A 326 7.28 -6.90 25.81
C GLU A 326 7.63 -5.69 26.68
N GLY A 327 8.87 -5.59 27.16
CA GLY A 327 9.27 -4.55 28.11
C GLY A 327 8.56 -4.66 29.47
N HIS A 328 8.46 -3.53 30.15
CA HIS A 328 7.83 -3.44 31.47
C HIS A 328 6.37 -3.03 31.37
N LYS A 329 5.56 -3.51 32.33
CA LYS A 329 4.17 -3.11 32.46
C LYS A 329 4.08 -1.91 33.40
N TYR A 330 3.47 -0.83 32.92
CA TYR A 330 3.35 0.43 33.64
C TYR A 330 1.93 0.69 34.15
N TYR A 331 1.83 1.49 35.20
CA TYR A 331 0.62 1.90 35.88
C TYR A 331 0.61 3.42 36.11
N PHE A 332 -0.58 4.03 36.12
CA PHE A 332 -0.73 5.44 36.47
C PHE A 332 -0.48 5.64 37.98
N ARG A 333 0.47 6.50 38.36
CA ARG A 333 0.81 6.76 39.77
C ARG A 333 0.28 8.08 40.28
N ASN A 334 0.66 9.19 39.65
CA ASN A 334 0.15 10.51 39.99
C ASN A 334 -0.28 11.24 38.73
N ILE A 335 -1.42 11.93 38.81
CA ILE A 335 -1.94 12.73 37.70
C ILE A 335 -2.13 14.14 38.25
N THR A 336 -1.29 15.06 37.79
CA THR A 336 -1.35 16.47 38.14
C THR A 336 -1.90 17.27 36.97
N TRP A 337 -2.66 18.32 37.29
CA TRP A 337 -3.19 19.26 36.31
C TRP A 337 -2.49 20.60 36.47
N VAL A 338 -2.09 21.20 35.36
CA VAL A 338 -1.43 22.51 35.34
C VAL A 338 -2.12 23.40 34.32
N GLY A 339 -2.38 24.66 34.69
CA GLY A 339 -3.04 25.63 33.81
C GLY A 339 -4.57 25.52 33.77
N ASN A 340 -5.17 24.65 34.58
CA ASN A 340 -6.61 24.59 34.81
C ASN A 340 -7.04 25.70 35.80
N THR A 341 -7.52 26.82 35.28
CA THR A 341 -8.04 27.93 36.12
C THR A 341 -9.56 27.91 36.19
N LYS A 342 -10.21 27.39 35.16
CA LYS A 342 -11.67 27.32 35.04
C LYS A 342 -12.28 26.15 35.82
N TYR A 343 -11.67 24.97 35.76
CA TYR A 343 -12.16 23.75 36.41
C TYR A 343 -11.16 23.22 37.44
N SER A 344 -11.66 22.74 38.58
CA SER A 344 -10.81 22.13 39.60
C SER A 344 -10.26 20.78 39.12
N ALA A 345 -9.08 20.41 39.61
CA ALA A 345 -8.46 19.12 39.30
C ALA A 345 -9.36 17.92 39.68
N GLU A 346 -10.18 18.06 40.72
CA GLU A 346 -11.14 17.04 41.14
C GLU A 346 -12.22 16.78 40.08
N VAL A 347 -12.77 17.84 39.48
CA VAL A 347 -13.73 17.71 38.38
C VAL A 347 -13.05 17.06 37.18
N LEU A 348 -11.86 17.53 36.80
CA LEU A 348 -11.13 16.99 35.66
C LEU A 348 -10.79 15.51 35.84
N ASN A 349 -10.42 15.08 37.04
CA ASN A 349 -10.18 13.67 37.37
C ASN A 349 -11.45 12.82 37.23
N ALA A 350 -12.62 13.34 37.62
CA ALA A 350 -13.88 12.62 37.47
C ALA A 350 -14.26 12.39 35.99
N TYR A 351 -13.94 13.35 35.11
CA TYR A 351 -14.13 13.20 33.66
C TYR A 351 -13.05 12.33 33.00
N LEU A 352 -11.81 12.39 33.49
CA LEU A 352 -10.71 11.57 33.00
C LEU A 352 -10.96 10.08 33.22
N LYS A 353 -11.65 9.71 34.31
CA LYS A 353 -12.01 8.31 34.67
C LYS A 353 -10.80 7.37 34.73
N ILE A 354 -9.64 7.90 35.09
CA ILE A 354 -8.41 7.16 35.30
C ILE A 354 -7.98 7.41 36.75
N ASN A 355 -7.81 6.33 37.49
CA ASN A 355 -7.40 6.36 38.89
C ASN A 355 -5.94 5.94 39.05
N LYS A 356 -5.36 6.34 40.18
CA LYS A 356 -4.06 5.83 40.61
C LYS A 356 -4.11 4.30 40.75
N GLY A 357 -3.15 3.63 40.13
CA GLY A 357 -3.01 2.17 40.09
C GLY A 357 -3.64 1.53 38.85
N ASP A 358 -4.35 2.29 38.02
CA ASP A 358 -4.86 1.77 36.75
C ASP A 358 -3.69 1.47 35.78
N VAL A 359 -3.89 0.49 34.90
CA VAL A 359 -2.89 0.12 33.89
C VAL A 359 -2.67 1.30 32.94
N TYR A 360 -1.42 1.66 32.68
CA TYR A 360 -1.08 2.74 31.77
C TYR A 360 -1.60 2.45 30.36
N ASN A 361 -2.54 3.25 29.87
CA ASN A 361 -3.06 3.10 28.53
C ASN A 361 -3.11 4.49 27.86
N PRO A 362 -2.15 4.79 26.96
CA PRO A 362 -2.07 6.09 26.31
C PRO A 362 -3.26 6.37 25.38
N GLU A 363 -3.82 5.33 24.75
CA GLU A 363 -4.99 5.48 23.87
C GLU A 363 -6.26 5.81 24.67
N LEU A 364 -6.46 5.15 25.81
CA LEU A 364 -7.55 5.46 26.74
C LEU A 364 -7.39 6.87 27.32
N LEU A 365 -6.18 7.25 27.72
CA LEU A 365 -5.86 8.59 28.19
C LEU A 365 -6.22 9.63 27.13
N GLN A 366 -5.74 9.47 25.90
CA GLN A 366 -6.01 10.39 24.80
C GLN A 366 -7.51 10.47 24.48
N THR A 367 -8.21 9.32 24.48
CA THR A 367 -9.66 9.25 24.26
C THR A 367 -10.41 10.05 25.32
N ASN A 368 -10.09 9.88 26.61
CA ASN A 368 -10.76 10.59 27.70
C ASN A 368 -10.35 12.07 27.81
N LEU A 369 -9.19 12.45 27.28
CA LEU A 369 -8.76 13.86 27.22
C LEU A 369 -9.36 14.61 26.04
N SER A 370 -9.37 14.02 24.83
CA SER A 370 -9.67 14.74 23.58
C SER A 370 -11.03 14.45 22.95
N TYR A 371 -11.36 13.17 22.78
CA TYR A 371 -12.58 12.76 22.10
C TYR A 371 -13.02 11.35 22.50
N ASN A 372 -14.14 11.24 23.20
CA ASN A 372 -14.78 9.97 23.54
C ASN A 372 -16.13 9.83 22.81
N PRO A 373 -16.27 8.89 21.84
CA PRO A 373 -17.53 8.67 21.13
C PRO A 373 -18.70 8.22 22.02
N ASN A 374 -18.40 7.57 23.14
CA ASN A 374 -19.37 6.86 23.98
C ASN A 374 -19.67 7.56 25.31
N GLY A 375 -19.15 8.78 25.54
CA GLY A 375 -19.37 9.49 26.79
C GLY A 375 -18.74 10.87 26.84
N PHE A 376 -18.80 11.48 28.02
CA PHE A 376 -18.18 12.77 28.29
C PHE A 376 -16.65 12.62 28.45
N ASP A 377 -15.90 13.50 27.81
CA ASP A 377 -14.45 13.67 27.91
C ASP A 377 -14.10 15.05 28.49
N VAL A 378 -12.83 15.25 28.84
CA VAL A 378 -12.36 16.52 29.41
C VAL A 378 -12.47 17.65 28.39
N SER A 379 -12.24 17.36 27.12
CA SER A 379 -12.31 18.36 26.04
C SER A 379 -13.71 18.94 25.84
N SER A 380 -14.74 18.11 25.94
CA SER A 380 -16.13 18.52 25.77
C SER A 380 -16.53 19.50 26.87
N LEU A 381 -16.03 19.31 28.10
CA LEU A 381 -16.25 20.24 29.21
C LEU A 381 -15.73 21.66 28.90
N TYR A 382 -14.58 21.79 28.22
CA TYR A 382 -14.06 23.10 27.82
C TYR A 382 -14.74 23.65 26.57
N LEU A 383 -14.99 22.80 25.58
CA LEU A 383 -15.62 23.18 24.33
C LEU A 383 -17.07 23.61 24.50
N ASP A 384 -17.81 22.98 25.40
CA ASP A 384 -19.19 23.36 25.74
C ASP A 384 -19.26 24.71 26.47
N ASP A 385 -18.17 25.10 27.15
CA ASP A 385 -18.01 26.39 27.82
C ASP A 385 -17.39 27.48 26.91
N GLY A 386 -17.26 27.22 25.62
CA GLY A 386 -16.76 28.19 24.64
C GLY A 386 -15.24 28.23 24.49
N TYR A 387 -14.47 27.41 25.18
CA TYR A 387 -13.01 27.39 25.00
C TYR A 387 -12.63 26.60 23.75
N LEU A 388 -12.87 27.15 22.55
CA LEU A 388 -12.53 26.50 21.28
C LEU A 388 -11.01 26.33 21.08
N PHE A 389 -10.24 27.31 21.53
CA PHE A 389 -8.80 27.40 21.31
C PHE A 389 -7.96 26.72 22.40
N PHE A 390 -8.61 26.03 23.32
CA PHE A 390 -7.88 25.34 24.39
C PHE A 390 -7.02 24.21 23.84
N ASN A 391 -5.96 23.88 24.56
CA ASN A 391 -5.08 22.78 24.25
C ASN A 391 -4.78 22.00 25.52
N ILE A 392 -4.87 20.67 25.43
CA ILE A 392 -4.52 19.75 26.52
C ILE A 392 -3.35 18.90 26.06
N GLN A 393 -2.27 18.88 26.83
CA GLN A 393 -1.08 18.09 26.57
C GLN A 393 -0.73 17.23 27.78
N PRO A 394 -0.90 15.89 27.70
CA PRO A 394 -0.36 15.00 28.70
C PRO A 394 1.16 14.90 28.54
N VAL A 395 1.91 15.16 29.61
CA VAL A 395 3.37 15.03 29.66
C VAL A 395 3.74 14.02 30.72
N GLU A 396 4.53 13.01 30.34
CA GLU A 396 5.15 12.08 31.28
C GLU A 396 6.31 12.81 31.99
N VAL A 397 6.19 13.04 33.29
CA VAL A 397 7.20 13.80 34.06
C VAL A 397 8.21 12.88 34.73
N ASN A 398 7.74 11.75 35.26
CA ASN A 398 8.58 10.78 35.93
C ASN A 398 8.12 9.36 35.60
N VAL A 399 9.08 8.48 35.33
CA VAL A 399 8.85 7.06 35.15
C VAL A 399 9.78 6.35 36.13
N GLU A 400 9.20 5.77 37.18
CA GLU A 400 9.98 5.12 38.23
C GLU A 400 9.44 3.70 38.45
N ASN A 401 10.31 2.70 38.25
CA ASN A 401 9.97 1.28 38.27
C ASN A 401 8.84 0.94 37.27
N ASP A 402 7.63 0.69 37.77
CA ASP A 402 6.43 0.31 37.03
C ASP A 402 5.37 1.41 37.00
N SER A 403 5.73 2.62 37.43
CA SER A 403 4.79 3.67 37.77
C SER A 403 5.11 4.97 37.03
N ILE A 404 4.10 5.55 36.38
CA ILE A 404 4.23 6.76 35.57
C ILE A 404 3.48 7.91 36.24
N ASP A 405 4.17 9.03 36.42
CA ASP A 405 3.57 10.30 36.79
C ASP A 405 3.28 11.14 35.55
N LEU A 406 2.03 11.57 35.43
CA LEU A 406 1.56 12.43 34.36
C LEU A 406 1.28 13.83 34.88
N GLU A 407 1.75 14.81 34.12
CA GLU A 407 1.35 16.20 34.24
C GLU A 407 0.56 16.59 32.99
N ILE A 408 -0.72 16.85 33.18
CA ILE A 408 -1.60 17.27 32.10
C ILE A 408 -1.63 18.79 32.09
N ARG A 409 -1.02 19.37 31.07
CA ARG A 409 -0.93 20.82 30.85
C ARG A 409 -2.12 21.26 30.04
N ILE A 410 -2.90 22.18 30.59
CA ILE A 410 -4.02 22.83 29.92
C ILE A 410 -3.64 24.27 29.62
N TYR A 411 -3.81 24.67 28.37
CA TYR A 411 -3.86 26.06 27.96
C TYR A 411 -5.31 26.37 27.57
N GLU A 412 -6.04 27.10 28.40
CA GLU A 412 -7.49 27.31 28.19
C GLU A 412 -7.77 28.28 27.03
N GLY A 413 -6.95 29.33 26.88
CA GLY A 413 -7.17 30.37 25.87
C GLY A 413 -8.37 31.27 26.16
N LYS A 414 -8.75 32.11 25.17
CA LYS A 414 -9.97 32.94 25.26
C LYS A 414 -11.20 32.12 24.89
N GLN A 415 -12.36 32.47 25.45
CA GLN A 415 -13.63 31.91 24.98
C GLN A 415 -13.94 32.43 23.57
N ALA A 416 -14.42 31.53 22.73
CA ALA A 416 -14.86 31.79 21.38
C ALA A 416 -16.38 32.04 21.35
N THR A 417 -16.78 33.07 20.62
CA THR A 417 -18.19 33.32 20.30
C THR A 417 -18.47 33.02 18.84
N LEU A 418 -19.69 32.61 18.54
CA LEU A 418 -20.14 32.35 17.17
C LEU A 418 -20.34 33.68 16.45
N ASN A 419 -19.55 33.97 15.42
CA ASN A 419 -19.72 35.22 14.65
C ASN A 419 -20.78 35.03 13.56
N LYS A 420 -20.61 34.03 12.69
CA LYS A 420 -21.58 33.68 11.65
C LYS A 420 -21.96 32.20 11.73
N VAL A 421 -23.24 31.92 11.53
CA VAL A 421 -23.75 30.55 11.36
C VAL A 421 -24.44 30.48 10.00
N THR A 422 -23.87 29.70 9.08
CA THR A 422 -24.40 29.49 7.73
C THR A 422 -24.81 28.05 7.51
N VAL A 423 -25.70 27.84 6.54
CA VAL A 423 -26.10 26.53 6.05
C VAL A 423 -25.88 26.52 4.54
N LYS A 424 -25.38 25.41 4.00
CA LYS A 424 -25.11 25.22 2.59
C LYS A 424 -25.71 23.90 2.10
N GLY A 425 -26.31 23.93 0.91
CA GLY A 425 -26.87 22.73 0.25
C GLY A 425 -28.37 22.51 0.47
N ASN A 426 -29.07 23.53 0.98
CA ASN A 426 -30.53 23.53 1.14
C ASN A 426 -31.25 24.14 -0.09
N ASP A 427 -31.17 23.48 -1.23
CA ASP A 427 -31.71 24.00 -2.50
C ASP A 427 -33.25 24.06 -2.55
N ARG A 428 -33.96 23.12 -1.89
CA ARG A 428 -35.43 23.06 -1.89
C ARG A 428 -36.03 23.51 -0.57
N THR A 429 -35.34 23.23 0.53
CA THR A 429 -35.75 23.52 1.90
C THR A 429 -35.43 24.95 2.26
N SER A 430 -36.42 25.67 2.75
CA SER A 430 -36.25 27.08 3.10
C SER A 430 -35.35 27.25 4.33
N ASP A 431 -34.51 28.27 4.31
CA ASP A 431 -33.53 28.55 5.38
C ASP A 431 -34.16 28.54 6.77
N HIS A 432 -35.36 29.12 6.93
CA HIS A 432 -36.05 29.20 8.22
C HIS A 432 -36.42 27.85 8.83
N VAL A 433 -36.60 26.81 8.00
CA VAL A 433 -36.86 25.43 8.46
C VAL A 433 -35.62 24.84 9.10
N ILE A 434 -34.43 25.23 8.63
CA ILE A 434 -33.16 24.78 9.16
C ILE A 434 -32.79 25.63 10.37
N ILE A 435 -32.84 26.96 10.22
CA ILE A 435 -32.47 27.94 11.25
C ILE A 435 -33.24 27.72 12.56
N ARG A 436 -34.52 27.30 12.50
CA ARG A 436 -35.32 27.03 13.71
C ARG A 436 -34.84 25.82 14.50
N GLU A 437 -34.16 24.87 13.85
CA GLU A 437 -33.59 23.68 14.50
C GLU A 437 -32.14 23.90 14.95
N LEU A 438 -31.52 25.02 14.57
CA LEU A 438 -30.16 25.35 15.00
C LEU A 438 -30.16 25.78 16.47
N TYR A 439 -29.36 25.09 17.28
CA TYR A 439 -29.08 25.47 18.66
C TYR A 439 -27.90 26.44 18.75
N THR A 440 -27.09 26.53 17.69
CA THR A 440 -25.99 27.47 17.56
C THR A 440 -26.45 28.78 16.90
N LYS A 441 -26.46 29.89 17.64
CA LYS A 441 -26.85 31.21 17.13
C LYS A 441 -25.68 32.19 17.16
N PRO A 442 -25.59 33.12 16.19
CA PRO A 442 -24.63 34.22 16.24
C PRO A 442 -24.68 34.97 17.58
N GLY A 443 -23.50 35.29 18.12
CA GLY A 443 -23.29 35.95 19.41
C GLY A 443 -23.29 35.02 20.63
N GLN A 444 -23.67 33.74 20.50
CA GLN A 444 -23.56 32.77 21.59
C GLN A 444 -22.12 32.29 21.76
N LEU A 445 -21.79 31.78 22.94
CA LEU A 445 -20.53 31.05 23.13
C LEU A 445 -20.53 29.80 22.25
N PHE A 446 -19.35 29.42 21.78
CA PHE A 446 -19.16 28.14 21.11
C PHE A 446 -19.52 26.99 22.07
N SER A 447 -20.20 25.96 21.58
CA SER A 447 -20.59 24.80 22.37
C SER A 447 -20.63 23.58 21.47
N ARG A 448 -19.83 22.55 21.77
CA ARG A 448 -19.80 21.31 20.99
C ARG A 448 -21.14 20.58 21.13
N ASN A 449 -21.72 20.56 22.32
CA ASN A 449 -23.03 19.96 22.57
C ASN A 449 -24.14 20.60 21.72
N ASP A 450 -24.14 21.93 21.55
CA ASP A 450 -25.15 22.59 20.71
C ASP A 450 -24.98 22.26 19.22
N ILE A 451 -23.73 22.08 18.75
CA ILE A 451 -23.46 21.61 17.38
C ILE A 451 -23.96 20.17 17.19
N ILE A 452 -23.59 19.25 18.09
CA ILE A 452 -24.02 17.84 18.02
C ILE A 452 -25.54 17.75 18.09
N ARG A 453 -26.16 18.53 18.98
CA ARG A 453 -27.61 18.61 19.08
C ARG A 453 -28.22 19.10 17.78
N THR A 454 -27.70 20.18 17.20
CA THR A 454 -28.14 20.71 15.91
C THR A 454 -28.05 19.65 14.82
N GLN A 455 -26.91 18.98 14.66
CA GLN A 455 -26.73 17.90 13.68
C GLN A 455 -27.77 16.79 13.85
N ARG A 456 -28.01 16.37 15.10
CA ARG A 456 -29.01 15.34 15.41
C ARG A 456 -30.42 15.77 15.04
N GLU A 457 -30.80 17.01 15.32
CA GLU A 457 -32.15 17.53 15.04
C GLU A 457 -32.36 17.67 13.53
N LEU A 458 -31.35 18.15 12.79
CA LEU A 458 -31.36 18.17 11.32
C LEU A 458 -31.46 16.76 10.72
N ALA A 459 -30.75 15.78 11.28
CA ALA A 459 -30.86 14.38 10.87
C ALA A 459 -32.26 13.80 11.17
N GLN A 460 -32.89 14.19 12.28
CA GLN A 460 -34.22 13.74 12.66
C GLN A 460 -35.33 14.28 11.76
N LEU A 461 -35.13 15.44 11.10
CA LEU A 461 -36.08 15.97 10.12
C LEU A 461 -36.32 15.02 8.93
N ARG A 462 -35.36 14.14 8.64
CA ARG A 462 -35.35 13.22 7.48
C ARG A 462 -35.31 13.89 6.11
N TYR A 463 -35.28 15.23 6.04
CA TYR A 463 -35.17 15.97 4.76
C TYR A 463 -33.73 15.96 4.21
N PHE A 464 -32.75 15.70 5.06
CA PHE A 464 -31.33 15.68 4.72
C PHE A 464 -30.76 14.27 4.86
N ASN A 465 -29.75 13.95 4.05
CA ASN A 465 -29.00 12.72 4.16
C ASN A 465 -28.10 12.76 5.42
N PRO A 466 -28.33 11.90 6.44
CA PRO A 466 -27.56 11.93 7.67
C PRO A 466 -26.07 11.62 7.50
N GLU A 467 -25.70 10.92 6.42
CA GLU A 467 -24.31 10.53 6.16
C GLU A 467 -23.45 11.70 5.66
N THR A 468 -24.07 12.72 5.06
CA THR A 468 -23.37 13.87 4.47
C THR A 468 -23.54 15.15 5.26
N LEU A 469 -24.24 15.11 6.39
CA LEU A 469 -24.32 16.23 7.34
C LEU A 469 -22.95 16.52 7.95
N GLY A 470 -22.34 17.62 7.53
CA GLY A 470 -21.03 18.08 7.99
C GLY A 470 -21.12 19.42 8.72
N VAL A 471 -20.14 19.70 9.58
CA VAL A 471 -19.94 21.00 10.21
C VAL A 471 -18.50 21.42 10.04
N ASP A 472 -18.31 22.54 9.36
CA ASP A 472 -17.02 23.19 9.22
C ASP A 472 -16.95 24.38 10.17
N PHE A 473 -15.82 24.51 10.87
CA PHE A 473 -15.55 25.61 11.77
C PHE A 473 -14.34 26.38 11.24
N THR A 474 -14.51 27.69 11.06
CA THR A 474 -13.42 28.60 10.68
C THR A 474 -13.06 29.46 11.90
N PRO A 475 -12.06 29.05 12.69
CA PRO A 475 -11.65 29.77 13.89
C PRO A 475 -10.90 31.07 13.54
N ASN A 476 -11.22 32.16 14.25
CA ASN A 476 -10.50 33.43 14.24
C ASN A 476 -9.92 33.69 15.64
N PRO A 477 -8.68 33.24 15.94
CA PRO A 477 -8.09 33.34 17.29
C PRO A 477 -7.88 34.77 17.78
N GLU A 478 -7.61 35.72 16.88
CA GLU A 478 -7.37 37.14 17.21
C GLU A 478 -8.61 37.79 17.84
N ASP A 479 -9.76 37.61 17.18
CA ASP A 479 -11.04 38.19 17.60
C ASP A 479 -11.77 37.34 18.65
N GLY A 480 -11.29 36.12 18.92
CA GLY A 480 -11.99 35.17 19.78
C GLY A 480 -13.36 34.78 19.20
N THR A 481 -13.44 34.64 17.88
CA THR A 481 -14.67 34.29 17.18
C THR A 481 -14.48 33.04 16.33
N VAL A 482 -15.58 32.40 15.98
CA VAL A 482 -15.60 31.28 15.05
C VAL A 482 -16.84 31.36 14.17
N ASP A 483 -16.64 31.10 12.88
CA ASP A 483 -17.73 30.93 11.94
C ASP A 483 -18.05 29.44 11.79
N LEU A 484 -19.34 29.11 11.80
CA LEU A 484 -19.84 27.75 11.61
C LEU A 484 -20.59 27.66 10.28
N GLU A 485 -20.23 26.68 9.45
CA GLU A 485 -20.95 26.33 8.24
C GLU A 485 -21.48 24.89 8.34
N TYR A 486 -22.80 24.75 8.34
CA TYR A 486 -23.47 23.44 8.27
C TYR A 486 -23.64 23.05 6.81
N THR A 487 -23.00 21.97 6.38
CA THR A 487 -23.20 21.40 5.05
C THR A 487 -24.31 20.34 5.13
N VAL A 488 -25.36 20.52 4.34
CA VAL A 488 -26.49 19.62 4.25
C VAL A 488 -26.68 19.16 2.80
N GLU A 489 -27.11 17.91 2.62
CA GLU A 489 -27.53 17.40 1.32
C GLU A 489 -28.98 16.93 1.43
N GLU A 490 -29.85 17.50 0.61
CA GLU A 490 -31.26 17.13 0.62
C GLU A 490 -31.47 15.74 0.02
N THR A 491 -32.30 14.93 0.69
CA THR A 491 -32.72 13.62 0.20
C THR A 491 -34.21 13.60 -0.12
N SER A 492 -34.62 12.72 -1.02
CA SER A 492 -36.04 12.51 -1.34
C SER A 492 -36.69 11.70 -0.21
N SER A 493 -37.25 12.39 0.78
CA SER A 493 -37.85 11.78 1.98
C SER A 493 -39.29 11.29 1.82
N ASP A 494 -39.80 11.26 0.60
CA ASP A 494 -41.17 10.87 0.28
C ASP A 494 -41.35 9.35 0.35
N GLN A 495 -42.42 8.90 1.02
CA GLN A 495 -42.70 7.48 1.27
C GLN A 495 -44.04 7.07 0.66
N ILE A 496 -44.05 5.89 0.03
CA ILE A 496 -45.26 5.23 -0.47
C ILE A 496 -45.50 4.01 0.43
N GLU A 497 -46.62 4.01 1.16
CA GLU A 497 -47.01 2.91 2.04
C GLU A 497 -48.16 2.12 1.40
N LEU A 498 -47.90 0.85 1.09
CA LEU A 498 -48.92 -0.08 0.61
C LEU A 498 -49.19 -1.11 1.70
N SER A 499 -50.41 -1.14 2.21
CA SER A 499 -50.85 -2.14 3.20
C SER A 499 -51.98 -2.97 2.64
N ALA A 500 -51.97 -4.28 2.90
CA ALA A 500 -53.04 -5.20 2.55
C ALA A 500 -53.38 -6.07 3.76
N GLY A 501 -54.66 -6.09 4.14
CA GLY A 501 -55.19 -6.88 5.24
C GLY A 501 -56.30 -7.81 4.78
N TRP A 502 -56.45 -8.94 5.46
CA TRP A 502 -57.50 -9.93 5.20
C TRP A 502 -58.42 -10.04 6.43
N GLY A 503 -59.72 -9.79 6.24
CA GLY A 503 -60.72 -9.87 7.33
C GLY A 503 -62.15 -10.04 6.81
N TYR A 504 -62.99 -10.77 7.54
CA TYR A 504 -64.40 -11.07 7.17
C TYR A 504 -64.60 -11.51 5.71
N GLY A 505 -63.67 -12.33 5.18
CA GLY A 505 -63.75 -12.84 3.81
C GLY A 505 -63.54 -11.80 2.71
N ARG A 506 -63.00 -10.62 3.02
CA ARG A 506 -62.62 -9.58 2.05
C ARG A 506 -61.17 -9.17 2.23
N LEU A 507 -60.52 -8.90 1.11
CA LEU A 507 -59.22 -8.24 1.06
C LEU A 507 -59.46 -6.72 1.13
N VAL A 508 -58.81 -6.05 2.09
CA VAL A 508 -58.82 -4.59 2.18
C VAL A 508 -57.39 -4.11 1.98
N GLY A 509 -57.18 -3.25 1.00
CA GLY A 509 -55.91 -2.59 0.75
C GLY A 509 -56.01 -1.10 1.05
N THR A 510 -54.96 -0.52 1.61
CA THR A 510 -54.79 0.93 1.74
C THR A 510 -53.50 1.35 1.05
N LEU A 511 -53.59 2.44 0.29
CA LEU A 511 -52.45 3.15 -0.27
C LEU A 511 -52.35 4.47 0.48
N GLY A 512 -51.25 4.68 1.18
CA GLY A 512 -50.91 5.95 1.82
C GLY A 512 -49.74 6.58 1.10
N LEU A 513 -49.84 7.87 0.77
CA LEU A 513 -48.71 8.67 0.31
C LEU A 513 -48.31 9.62 1.43
N SER A 514 -47.05 9.60 1.85
CA SER A 514 -46.54 10.51 2.87
C SER A 514 -45.39 11.34 2.31
N PHE A 515 -45.62 12.63 2.17
CA PHE A 515 -44.62 13.59 1.73
C PHE A 515 -44.02 14.31 2.94
N ASN A 516 -42.71 14.26 3.04
CA ASN A 516 -41.92 14.87 4.11
C ASN A 516 -41.24 16.10 3.49
N ASN A 517 -41.49 17.30 4.03
CA ASN A 517 -41.06 18.63 3.51
C ASN A 517 -42.02 19.34 2.52
N PHE A 518 -43.34 19.19 2.71
CA PHE A 518 -44.38 19.93 1.97
C PHE A 518 -44.46 21.41 2.38
N SER A 519 -44.97 22.28 1.49
CA SER A 519 -45.31 23.68 1.80
C SER A 519 -46.65 24.10 1.21
N ILE A 520 -47.62 24.42 2.09
CA ILE A 520 -48.88 25.07 1.68
C ILE A 520 -48.64 26.50 1.19
N LYS A 521 -47.71 27.24 1.82
CA LYS A 521 -47.47 28.65 1.50
C LYS A 521 -46.88 28.85 0.10
N ARG A 522 -46.12 27.87 -0.39
CA ARG A 522 -45.43 27.93 -1.69
C ARG A 522 -46.20 27.26 -2.83
N ILE A 523 -47.50 26.95 -2.65
CA ILE A 523 -48.35 26.38 -3.71
C ILE A 523 -48.34 27.24 -4.98
N PHE A 524 -48.24 28.57 -4.86
CA PHE A 524 -48.22 29.48 -6.00
C PHE A 524 -46.79 29.83 -6.50
N ASP A 525 -45.74 29.37 -5.82
CA ASP A 525 -44.34 29.58 -6.23
C ASP A 525 -43.91 28.49 -7.20
N LYS A 526 -43.82 28.82 -8.50
CA LYS A 526 -43.45 27.87 -9.57
C LYS A 526 -42.09 27.17 -9.32
N ASN A 527 -41.17 27.80 -8.60
CA ASN A 527 -39.85 27.23 -8.32
C ASN A 527 -39.89 26.15 -7.22
N ALA A 528 -40.95 26.13 -6.39
CA ALA A 528 -41.13 25.16 -5.31
C ALA A 528 -41.69 23.81 -5.79
N TRP A 529 -42.12 23.70 -7.05
CA TRP A 529 -42.79 22.52 -7.61
C TRP A 529 -41.82 21.52 -8.23
N LYS A 530 -41.53 20.40 -7.53
CA LYS A 530 -40.86 19.21 -8.11
C LYS A 530 -41.16 17.90 -7.34
N PRO A 531 -42.24 17.12 -7.62
CA PRO A 531 -43.47 17.39 -8.39
C PRO A 531 -44.58 18.05 -7.55
N ILE A 532 -44.37 18.24 -6.25
CA ILE A 532 -45.27 18.93 -5.32
C ILE A 532 -44.58 20.17 -4.71
N PRO A 533 -45.33 21.16 -4.19
CA PRO A 533 -44.78 22.28 -3.42
C PRO A 533 -43.99 21.80 -2.20
N SER A 534 -42.67 22.00 -2.22
CA SER A 534 -41.79 21.61 -1.11
C SER A 534 -41.06 22.79 -0.48
N GLY A 535 -40.69 22.67 0.81
CA GLY A 535 -39.67 23.51 1.42
C GLY A 535 -39.96 24.13 2.79
N ASP A 536 -41.15 23.94 3.39
CA ASP A 536 -41.49 24.49 4.71
C ASP A 536 -41.44 23.45 5.85
N GLY A 537 -41.04 22.22 5.55
CA GLY A 537 -40.96 21.14 6.53
C GLY A 537 -42.32 20.66 7.06
N GLN A 538 -43.38 20.73 6.25
CA GLN A 538 -44.70 20.20 6.62
C GLN A 538 -44.82 18.73 6.20
N LYS A 539 -45.62 17.94 6.91
CA LYS A 539 -45.97 16.57 6.51
C LYS A 539 -47.35 16.58 5.86
N LEU A 540 -47.45 16.03 4.65
CA LEU A 540 -48.71 15.80 3.97
C LEU A 540 -48.90 14.28 3.80
N SER A 541 -49.97 13.74 4.38
CA SER A 541 -50.36 12.35 4.20
C SER A 541 -51.70 12.28 3.47
N LEU A 542 -51.77 11.52 2.38
CA LEU A 542 -52.94 11.35 1.51
C LEU A 542 -53.35 9.89 1.41
#